data_AF-A0A7G8ED90-F1
#
_entry.id   AF-A0A7G8ED90-F1
#
_cell.length_a   1.000
_cell.length_b   1.000
_cell.length_c   1.000
_cell.angle_alpha   90.00
_cell.angle_beta   90.00
_cell.angle_gamma   90.00
#
_symmetry.space_group_name_H-M   'P 1'
#
loop_
_entity.id
_entity.type
_entity.pdbx_description
1 polymer ?
#
loop_
_entity_poly.entity_id
_entity_poly.type
_entity_poly.pdbx_seq_one_letter_code
_entity_poly.pdbx_strand_id
1 'polypeptide(L)' 'MSKATKLLMALDRVLLAIDDFGDEPLSEIDAVLTRLEPEIEQVESRGRDKHQAEIYVARDRASVKVEVLNRVMERCHQNR' A
#
# COMPACT_ATOMS: atom_id res chain seq x y z
N MET A 1 17.37 4.26 7.51
CA MET A 1 16.09 3.94 6.84
C MET A 1 16.10 4.52 5.43
N SER A 2 15.83 3.71 4.40
CA SER A 2 15.80 4.20 3.00
C SER A 2 14.60 5.15 2.80
N LYS A 3 14.59 5.93 1.71
CA LYS A 3 13.43 6.78 1.38
C LYS A 3 12.21 5.93 1.02
N ALA A 4 12.41 4.81 0.32
CA ALA A 4 11.37 3.81 0.07
C ALA A 4 10.77 3.26 1.37
N THR A 5 11.61 2.86 2.33
CA THR A 5 11.11 2.39 3.63
C THR A 5 10.29 3.47 4.36
N LYS A 6 10.72 4.74 4.29
CA LYS A 6 9.95 5.86 4.87
C LYS A 6 8.58 6.03 4.20
N LEU A 7 8.53 5.98 2.87
CA LEU A 7 7.28 6.03 2.10
C LEU A 7 6.35 4.88 2.50
N LEU A 8 6.87 3.65 2.59
CA LEU A 8 6.08 2.48 2.97
C LEU A 8 5.51 2.60 4.40
N MET A 9 6.31 3.08 5.36
CA MET A 9 5.81 3.32 6.72
C MET A 9 4.78 4.44 6.80
N ALA A 10 4.92 5.48 5.97
CA ALA A 10 3.93 6.54 5.88
C ALA A 10 2.63 6.02 5.26
N LEU A 11 2.71 5.21 4.20
CA LEU A 11 1.56 4.54 3.59
C LEU A 11 0.81 3.68 4.61
N ASP A 12 1.53 2.81 5.34
CA ASP A 12 0.93 1.97 6.38
C ASP A 12 0.20 2.84 7.44
N ARG A 13 0.81 3.96 7.86
CA ARG A 13 0.19 4.88 8.83
C ARG A 13 -1.08 5.54 8.28
N VAL A 14 -1.06 5.98 7.02
CA VAL A 14 -2.22 6.62 6.39
C VAL A 14 -3.37 5.62 6.25
N LEU A 15 -3.08 4.40 5.80
CA LEU A 15 -4.09 3.35 5.65
C LEU A 15 -4.66 2.87 7.00
N LEU A 16 -3.84 2.78 8.04
CA LEU A 16 -4.29 2.42 9.39
C LEU A 16 -5.20 3.49 10.02
N ALA A 17 -5.17 4.73 9.53
CA ALA A 17 -6.03 5.81 10.01
C ALA A 17 -7.40 5.86 9.31
N ILE A 18 -7.66 4.96 8.34
CA ILE A 18 -8.95 4.84 7.67
C ILE A 18 -9.76 3.78 8.41
N ASP A 19 -10.85 4.21 9.06
CA ASP A 19 -11.71 3.33 9.87
C ASP A 19 -12.55 2.38 9.00
N ASP A 20 -12.96 2.82 7.81
CA ASP A 20 -13.73 2.04 6.84
C ASP A 20 -13.43 2.53 5.41
N PHE A 21 -13.30 1.58 4.49
CA PHE A 21 -13.07 1.82 3.06
C PHE A 21 -14.37 1.77 2.23
N GLY A 22 -15.49 1.37 2.83
CA GLY A 22 -16.78 1.22 2.15
C GLY A 22 -16.75 0.20 1.01
N ASP A 23 -17.65 0.39 0.04
CA ASP A 23 -17.82 -0.53 -1.11
C ASP A 23 -16.78 -0.32 -2.22
N GLU A 24 -16.11 0.84 -2.24
CA GLU A 24 -15.10 1.19 -3.25
C GLU A 24 -13.78 1.66 -2.60
N PRO A 25 -12.96 0.74 -2.05
CA PRO A 25 -11.72 1.09 -1.35
C PRO A 25 -10.71 1.87 -2.20
N LEU A 26 -10.78 1.75 -3.52
CA LEU A 26 -9.86 2.41 -4.44
C LEU A 26 -10.21 3.89 -4.66
N SER A 27 -11.39 4.36 -4.23
CA SER A 27 -11.76 5.78 -4.26
C SER A 27 -10.86 6.65 -3.36
N GLU A 28 -10.22 6.06 -2.34
CA GLU A 28 -9.31 6.75 -1.41
C GLU A 28 -7.91 7.02 -1.99
N ILE A 29 -7.58 6.44 -3.16
CA ILE A 29 -6.21 6.48 -3.70
C ILE A 29 -5.70 7.91 -3.86
N ASP A 30 -6.48 8.81 -4.43
CA ASP A 30 -6.05 10.19 -4.67
C ASP A 30 -5.77 10.93 -3.35
N ALA A 31 -6.62 10.73 -2.35
CA ALA A 31 -6.44 11.32 -1.02
C ALA A 31 -5.19 10.76 -0.31
N VAL A 32 -4.94 9.45 -0.46
CA VAL A 32 -3.72 8.80 0.07
C VAL A 32 -2.47 9.32 -0.64
N LEU A 33 -2.50 9.47 -1.97
CA LEU A 33 -1.38 10.01 -2.75
C LEU A 33 -1.05 11.44 -2.35
N THR A 34 -2.05 12.32 -2.24
CA THR A 34 -1.85 13.71 -1.76
C THR A 34 -1.21 13.75 -0.37
N ARG A 35 -1.57 12.84 0.54
CA ARG A 35 -0.97 12.77 1.89
C ARG A 35 0.48 12.28 1.87
N LEU A 36 0.86 11.50 0.86
CA LEU A 36 2.19 10.89 0.73
C LEU A 36 3.12 11.65 -0.22
N GLU A 37 2.64 12.71 -0.86
CA GLU A 37 3.40 13.54 -1.80
C GLU A 37 4.81 13.90 -1.30
N PRO A 38 5.02 14.33 -0.03
CA PRO A 38 6.36 14.67 0.45
C PRO A 38 7.32 13.47 0.49
N GLU A 39 6.84 12.27 0.80
CA GLU A 39 7.63 11.04 0.79
C GLU A 39 7.89 10.54 -0.63
N ILE A 40 6.92 10.72 -1.54
CA ILE A 40 7.04 10.37 -2.96
C ILE A 40 8.15 11.22 -3.61
N GLU A 41 8.12 12.54 -3.44
CA GLU A 41 9.15 13.46 -3.97
C GLU A 41 10.56 13.09 -3.45
N GLN A 42 10.67 12.63 -2.21
CA GLN A 42 11.93 12.18 -1.62
C GLN A 42 12.47 10.89 -2.25
N VAL A 43 11.59 10.00 -2.73
CA VAL A 43 11.98 8.79 -3.47
C VAL A 43 12.42 9.17 -4.89
N GLU A 44 11.69 10.05 -5.56
CA GLU A 44 11.97 10.46 -6.95
C GLU A 44 13.29 11.20 -7.09
N SER A 45 13.60 12.09 -6.14
CA SER A 45 14.79 12.96 -6.19
C SER A 45 16.14 12.24 -6.06
N ARG A 46 16.21 10.98 -5.62
CA ARG A 46 17.50 10.28 -5.31
C ARG A 46 17.81 9.02 -6.11
N GLY A 47 17.29 8.92 -7.33
CA GLY A 47 17.63 7.87 -8.28
C GLY A 47 16.74 6.65 -8.11
N ARG A 48 15.84 6.46 -9.09
CA ARG A 48 14.77 5.46 -9.09
C ARG A 48 15.26 4.05 -8.79
N ASP A 49 16.40 3.65 -9.33
CA ASP A 49 16.88 2.26 -9.29
C ASP A 49 17.16 1.76 -7.86
N LYS A 50 17.68 2.64 -6.98
CA LYS A 50 18.04 2.27 -5.61
C LYS A 50 16.82 2.01 -4.72
N HIS A 51 15.68 2.61 -5.04
CA HIS A 51 14.45 2.55 -4.24
C HIS A 51 13.36 1.70 -4.91
N GLN A 52 13.46 1.46 -6.23
CA GLN A 52 12.53 0.64 -6.99
C GLN A 52 12.43 -0.78 -6.45
N ALA A 53 13.56 -1.43 -6.15
CA ALA A 53 13.55 -2.82 -5.69
C ALA A 53 12.74 -3.00 -4.40
N GLU A 54 12.88 -2.09 -3.43
CA GLU A 54 12.10 -2.12 -2.19
C GLU A 54 10.60 -1.89 -2.45
N ILE A 55 10.27 -0.95 -3.32
CA ILE A 55 8.87 -0.65 -3.70
C ILE A 55 8.25 -1.84 -4.44
N TYR A 56 8.98 -2.48 -5.36
CA TYR A 56 8.50 -3.66 -6.07
C TYR A 56 8.24 -4.83 -5.12
N VAL A 57 9.17 -5.11 -4.21
CA VAL A 57 8.96 -6.16 -3.20
C VAL A 57 7.75 -5.85 -2.33
N ALA A 58 7.54 -4.60 -1.92
CA ALA A 58 6.37 -4.21 -1.15
C ALA A 58 5.05 -4.37 -1.93
N ARG A 59 5.04 -3.98 -3.21
CA ARG A 59 3.90 -4.17 -4.12
C ARG A 59 3.57 -5.65 -4.29
N ASP A 60 4.58 -6.48 -4.56
CA ASP A 60 4.37 -7.91 -4.77
C ASP A 60 3.86 -8.59 -3.49
N ARG A 61 4.36 -8.17 -2.31
CA ARG A 61 3.80 -8.58 -1.01
C ARG A 61 2.33 -8.18 -0.87
N ALA A 62 1.95 -6.97 -1.30
CA ALA A 62 0.56 -6.52 -1.25
C ALA A 62 -0.33 -7.38 -2.17
N SER A 63 0.12 -7.71 -3.38
CA SER A 63 -0.61 -8.64 -4.28
C SER A 63 -0.83 -10.02 -3.64
N VAL A 64 0.19 -10.58 -2.99
CA VAL A 64 0.06 -11.84 -2.25
C VAL A 64 -0.93 -11.72 -1.10
N LYS A 65 -0.93 -10.61 -0.34
CA LYS A 65 -1.91 -10.38 0.74
C LYS A 65 -3.34 -10.35 0.20
N VAL A 66 -3.58 -9.63 -0.89
CA VAL A 66 -4.91 -9.56 -1.54
C VAL A 66 -5.40 -10.96 -1.90
N GLU A 67 -4.57 -11.75 -2.58
CA GLU A 67 -4.95 -13.12 -2.98
C GLU A 67 -5.25 -14.03 -1.77
N VAL A 68 -4.44 -13.94 -0.71
CA VAL A 68 -4.70 -14.70 0.53
C VAL A 68 -6.03 -14.29 1.17
N LEU A 69 -6.31 -12.99 1.27
CA LEU A 69 -7.55 -12.48 1.85
C LEU A 69 -8.78 -12.89 1.01
N ASN A 70 -8.69 -12.85 -0.31
CA ASN A 70 -9.74 -13.34 -1.21
C ASN A 70 -10.08 -14.81 -0.93
N ARG A 71 -9.08 -15.67 -0.86
CA ARG A 71 -9.28 -17.10 -0.54
C ARG A 71 -9.85 -17.32 0.86
N VAL A 72 -9.51 -16.48 1.82
CA VAL A 72 -10.11 -16.52 3.17
C VAL A 72 -11.59 -16.17 3.09
N MET A 73 -11.96 -15.09 2.39
CA MET A 73 -13.36 -14.70 2.19
C MET A 73 -14.16 -15.80 1.50
N GLU A 74 -13.65 -16.37 0.41
CA GLU A 74 -14.29 -17.49 -0.30
C GLU A 74 -14.60 -18.67 0.63
N ARG A 75 -13.62 -19.07 1.46
CA ARG A 75 -13.81 -20.16 2.43
C ARG A 75 -14.83 -19.83 3.51
N CYS A 76 -14.86 -18.58 3.97
CA CYS A 76 -15.87 -18.13 4.93
C CYS A 76 -17.28 -18.11 4.33
N HIS A 77 -17.41 -17.82 3.04
CA HIS A 77 -18.69 -17.86 2.33
C HIS A 77 -19.16 -19.29 2.03
N GLN A 78 -18.25 -20.25 1.81
CA GLN A 78 -18.59 -21.66 1.55
C GLN A 78 -19.02 -22.44 2.80
N ASN A 79 -18.62 -22.01 4.00
CA ASN A 79 -18.98 -22.64 5.28
C ASN A 79 -20.27 -22.07 5.91
N ARG A 80 -21.02 -21.24 5.17
CA ARG A 80 -22.37 -20.77 5.52
C ARG A 80 -23.40 -21.46 4.64
#